data_AF-A0A6L6BQW2-F1
#
_entry.id   AF-A0A6L6BQW2-F1
#
_cell.length_a   1.000
_cell.length_b   1.000
_cell.length_c   1.000
_cell.angle_alpha   90.00
_cell.angle_beta   90.00
_cell.angle_gamma   90.00
#
_symmetry.space_group_name_H-M   'P 1'
#
loop_
_entity.id
_entity.type
_entity.pdbx_description
1 polymer ?
#
loop_
_entity_poly.entity_id
_entity_poly.type
_entity_poly.pdbx_seq_one_letter_code
_entity_poly.pdbx_strand_id
1 'polypeptide(L)' 'MTDLVISNATLVDGSGEPQRMSDIAINNGKIVEVGPAGSISTTSSR' A
#
# COMPACT_ATOMS: atom_id res chain seq x y z
N MET A 1 10.81 -3.00 8.05
CA MET A 1 10.85 -4.05 7.01
C MET A 1 9.41 -4.35 6.66
N THR A 2 9.02 -4.25 5.40
CA THR A 2 7.63 -4.47 4.98
C THR A 2 7.55 -5.88 4.40
N ASP A 3 6.54 -6.65 4.80
CA ASP A 3 6.44 -8.07 4.41
C ASP A 3 5.77 -8.20 3.04
N LEU A 4 4.77 -7.35 2.81
CA LEU A 4 3.95 -7.31 1.60
C LEU A 4 3.65 -5.86 1.23
N VAL A 5 3.73 -5.56 -0.06
CA VAL A 5 3.15 -4.35 -0.63
C VAL A 5 2.11 -4.77 -1.66
N ILE A 6 0.89 -4.24 -1.49
CA ILE A 6 -0.13 -4.28 -2.52
C ILE A 6 0.07 -3.02 -3.36
N SER A 7 0.54 -3.17 -4.60
CA SER A 7 0.89 -2.04 -5.47
C SER A 7 -0.16 -1.78 -6.55
N ASN A 8 -0.26 -0.53 -6.98
CA ASN A 8 -1.19 -0.06 -8.02
C ASN A 8 -2.64 -0.50 -7.77
N ALA A 9 -3.09 -0.45 -6.51
CA ALA A 9 -4.43 -0.85 -6.14
C ALA A 9 -5.43 0.30 -6.26
N THR A 10 -6.66 -0.03 -6.63
CA THR A 10 -7.81 0.86 -6.38
C THR A 10 -8.17 0.77 -4.90
N LEU A 11 -7.84 1.80 -4.12
CA LEU A 11 -8.09 1.86 -2.70
C LEU A 11 -9.46 2.48 -2.39
N VAL A 12 -10.23 1.76 -1.57
CA VAL A 12 -11.42 2.26 -0.87
C VAL A 12 -11.18 2.04 0.63
N ASP A 13 -11.00 3.13 1.40
CA ASP A 13 -10.51 3.07 2.78
C ASP A 13 -11.54 3.51 3.85
N GLY A 14 -12.75 3.88 3.44
CA GLY A 14 -13.82 4.27 4.36
C GLY A 14 -13.65 5.67 4.99
N SER A 15 -12.67 6.47 4.55
CA SER A 15 -12.48 7.85 5.00
C SER A 15 -13.58 8.82 4.54
N GLY A 16 -14.35 8.43 3.53
CA GLY A 16 -15.33 9.28 2.84
C GLY A 16 -14.78 9.93 1.57
N GLU A 17 -13.47 9.84 1.33
CA GLU A 17 -12.85 10.30 0.08
C GLU A 17 -13.17 9.36 -1.10
N PRO A 18 -13.14 9.85 -2.34
CA PRO A 18 -13.26 9.01 -3.53
C PRO A 18 -12.18 7.93 -3.59
N GLN A 19 -12.51 6.81 -4.25
CA GLN A 19 -11.53 5.77 -4.52
C GLN A 19 -10.33 6.32 -5.30
N ARG A 20 -9.12 5.85 -4.96
CA ARG A 20 -7.88 6.35 -5.57
C ARG A 20 -6.87 5.25 -5.81
N MET A 21 -5.96 5.48 -6.76
CA MET A 21 -4.82 4.60 -6.99
C MET A 21 -3.81 4.76 -5.86
N SER A 22 -3.40 3.66 -5.24
CA SER A 22 -2.49 3.68 -4.10
C SER A 22 -1.67 2.40 -3.98
N ASP A 23 -0.56 2.50 -3.26
CA ASP A 23 0.19 1.38 -2.73
C ASP A 23 -0.07 1.25 -1.23
N ILE A 24 -0.16 0.01 -0.72
CA ILE A 24 -0.39 -0.28 0.69
C ILE A 24 0.72 -1.19 1.23
N ALA A 25 1.43 -0.71 2.25
CA ALA A 25 2.46 -1.48 2.95
C ALA A 25 1.86 -2.23 4.14
N ILE A 26 2.16 -3.52 4.25
CA ILE A 26 1.72 -4.39 5.33
C ILE A 26 2.94 -4.95 6.06
N ASN A 27 2.92 -4.85 7.38
CA ASN A 27 3.88 -5.51 8.27
C ASN A 27 3.12 -6.25 9.38
N ASN A 28 3.43 -7.53 9.59
CA ASN A 28 2.84 -8.39 10.61
C ASN A 28 1.30 -8.36 10.61
N GLY A 29 0.70 -8.41 9.41
CA GLY A 29 -0.74 -8.41 9.21
C GLY A 29 -1.43 -7.07 9.48
N LYS A 30 -0.68 -5.97 9.67
CA LYS A 30 -1.20 -4.62 9.86
C LYS A 30 -0.78 -3.68 8.73
N ILE A 31 -1.68 -2.78 8.35
CA ILE A 31 -1.37 -1.68 7.44
C ILE A 31 -0.48 -0.69 8.20
N VAL A 32 0.69 -0.39 7.64
CA VAL A 32 1.66 0.55 8.23
C VAL A 32 1.85 1.80 7.39
N GLU A 33 1.53 1.74 6.09
CA GLU A 33 1.63 2.88 5.19
C GLU A 33 0.64 2.75 4.03
N VAL A 34 0.10 3.89 3.59
CA VAL A 34 -0.70 4.03 2.38
C VAL A 34 -0.15 5.24 1.62
N GLY A 35 0.30 5.02 0.40
CA GLY A 35 0.93 6.05 -0.43
C GLY A 35 0.38 6.08 -1.85
N PRO A 36 0.74 7.09 -2.66
CA PRO A 36 0.42 7.12 -4.09
C PRO A 36 0.90 5.86 -4.82
N ALA A 37 0.25 5.48 -5.91
CA ALA A 37 0.69 4.33 -6.71
C ALA A 37 2.11 4.53 -7.26
N GLY A 38 2.95 3.51 -7.12
CA GLY A 38 4.36 3.52 -7.50
C GLY A 38 5.29 4.22 -6.49
N SER A 39 4.77 4.71 -5.36
CA SER A 39 5.58 5.36 -4.34
C SER A 39 6.19 4.39 -3.34
N ILE A 40 5.56 3.23 -3.12
CA ILE A 40 6.04 2.24 -2.16
C ILE A 40 6.61 1.05 -2.92
N SER A 41 7.92 0.84 -2.81
CA SER A 41 8.61 -0.30 -3.39
C SER A 41 9.04 -1.29 -2.31
N THR A 42 8.90 -2.58 -2.59
CA THR A 42 9.59 -3.62 -1.82
C THR A 42 11.01 -3.76 -2.34
N THR A 43 12.01 -3.49 -1.50
CA THR A 43 13.38 -3.94 -1.78
C THR A 43 13.46 -5.43 -1.48
N SER A 44 12.93 -6.25 -2.39
CA SER A 44 13.14 -7.70 -2.35
C SER A 44 14.34 -8.01 -3.22
N SER A 45 15.50 -8.23 -2.59
CA SER A 45 16.65 -8.85 -3.23
C SER A 45 16.25 -10.30 -3.54
N ARG A 46 15.93 -10.60 -4.80
CA ARG A 46 15.75 -11.98 -5.28
C ARG A 46 17.10 -12.68 -5.41
#